data_AF-A0A7W9EZU3-F1
#
_entry.id   AF-A0A7W9EZU3-F1
#
_cell.length_a   1.000
_cell.length_b   1.000
_cell.length_c   1.000
_cell.angle_alpha   90.00
_cell.angle_beta   90.00
_cell.angle_gamma   90.00
#
_symmetry.space_group_name_H-M   'P 1'
#
loop_
_entity.id
_entity.type
_entity.pdbx_description
1 polymer ?
#
loop_
_entity_poly.entity_id
_entity_poly.type
_entity_poly.pdbx_seq_one_letter_code
_entity_poly.pdbx_strand_id
1 'polypeptide(L)'
;MENTDYERPNTVSGLNAKRKELVKLLGNITAEAERVRTSIKHIDACVALFDPNAKPLTTYHDGFIPRHTAPKGHLKRFILTQLREASEPLSARQIAEAWAIDQMIETDTETLRLLRKRIGISINTIKHDGLVVSVGMDGPSKLWAVKKGDH
;
A
#
# COMPACT_ATOMS: atom_id res chain seq x y z
N MET A 1 -0.17 -32.18 -44.97
CA MET A 1 0.64 -31.10 -44.39
C MET A 1 0.10 -30.86 -43.00
N GLU A 2 0.87 -31.30 -42.00
CA GLU A 2 0.48 -31.37 -40.60
C GLU A 2 0.56 -29.98 -39.98
N ASN A 3 -0.61 -29.46 -39.57
CA ASN A 3 -0.74 -28.15 -38.98
C ASN A 3 -0.27 -28.28 -37.52
N THR A 4 1.00 -27.98 -37.29
CA THR A 4 1.58 -27.97 -35.94
C THR A 4 1.05 -26.75 -35.22
N ASP A 5 -0.09 -26.95 -34.55
CA ASP A 5 -0.63 -26.02 -33.57
C ASP A 5 0.38 -25.95 -32.40
N TYR A 6 1.26 -24.96 -32.48
CA TYR A 6 2.12 -24.60 -31.37
C TYR A 6 1.22 -24.04 -30.28
N GLU A 7 0.84 -24.91 -29.34
CA GLU A 7 0.20 -24.54 -28.08
C GLU A 7 1.17 -23.63 -27.31
N ARG A 8 1.15 -22.34 -27.62
CA ARG A 8 1.85 -21.30 -26.85
C ARG A 8 1.00 -21.10 -25.61
N PRO A 9 1.45 -21.52 -24.41
CA PRO A 9 0.74 -21.19 -23.18
C PRO A 9 0.55 -19.68 -23.19
N ASN A 10 -0.70 -19.22 -23.17
CA ASN A 10 -1.04 -17.82 -23.35
C ASN A 10 -0.08 -16.93 -22.52
N THR A 11 0.43 -15.84 -23.07
CA THR A 11 1.45 -14.99 -22.40
C THR A 11 1.07 -14.62 -20.96
N VAL A 12 -0.25 -14.56 -20.69
CA VAL A 12 -0.85 -14.38 -19.37
C VAL A 12 -0.53 -15.50 -18.38
N SER A 13 -0.55 -16.78 -18.77
CA SER A 13 -0.18 -17.90 -17.90
C SER A 13 1.28 -17.81 -17.43
N GLY A 14 2.20 -17.46 -18.33
CA GLY A 14 3.61 -17.23 -17.98
C GLY A 14 3.80 -16.07 -17.02
N LEU A 15 3.08 -14.95 -17.22
CA LEU A 15 3.08 -13.81 -16.30
C LEU A 15 2.50 -14.17 -14.93
N ASN A 16 1.43 -14.96 -14.88
CA ASN A 16 0.83 -15.44 -13.64
C ASN A 16 1.76 -16.39 -12.87
N ALA A 17 2.45 -17.29 -13.58
CA ALA A 17 3.48 -18.14 -12.99
C ALA A 17 4.60 -17.30 -12.38
N LYS A 18 5.10 -16.30 -13.12
CA LYS A 18 6.14 -15.40 -12.61
C LYS A 18 5.68 -14.58 -11.41
N ARG A 19 4.44 -14.10 -11.42
CA ARG A 19 3.82 -13.41 -10.27
C ARG A 19 3.81 -14.30 -9.03
N LYS A 20 3.46 -15.58 -9.17
CA LYS A 20 3.45 -16.54 -8.07
C LYS A 20 4.85 -16.76 -7.47
N GLU A 21 5.87 -16.87 -8.32
CA GLU A 21 7.26 -16.94 -7.87
C GLU A 21 7.68 -15.70 -7.08
N LEU A 22 7.37 -14.51 -7.59
CA LEU A 22 7.71 -13.25 -6.93
C LEU A 22 6.98 -13.07 -5.59
N VAL A 23 5.72 -13.48 -5.49
CA VAL A 23 4.96 -13.50 -4.23
C VAL A 23 5.61 -14.44 -3.21
N LYS A 24 6.05 -15.63 -3.65
CA LYS A 24 6.77 -16.56 -2.77
C LYS A 24 8.10 -15.98 -2.29
N LEU A 25 8.87 -15.36 -3.18
CA LEU A 25 10.14 -14.70 -2.82
C LEU A 25 9.91 -13.56 -1.83
N LEU A 26 8.89 -12.73 -2.05
CA LEU A 26 8.51 -11.67 -1.13
C LEU A 26 8.17 -12.22 0.26
N GLY A 27 7.36 -13.29 0.33
CA GLY A 27 7.04 -13.95 1.60
C GLY A 27 8.28 -14.42 2.35
N ASN A 28 9.25 -15.01 1.64
CA ASN A 28 10.51 -15.47 2.25
C ASN A 28 11.35 -14.31 2.80
N ILE A 29 11.47 -13.22 2.04
CA ILE A 29 12.24 -12.03 2.45
C ILE A 29 11.59 -11.40 3.68
N THR A 30 10.27 -11.24 3.69
CA THR A 30 9.55 -10.68 4.84
C THR A 30 9.72 -11.56 6.08
N ALA A 31 9.64 -12.89 5.94
CA ALA A 31 9.87 -13.79 7.06
C ALA A 31 11.30 -13.71 7.61
N GLU A 32 12.31 -13.54 6.75
CA GLU A 32 13.70 -13.33 7.17
C GLU A 32 13.87 -11.98 7.88
N ALA A 33 13.26 -10.92 7.36
CA ALA A 33 13.28 -9.61 8.00
C ALA A 33 12.69 -9.65 9.43
N GLU A 34 11.59 -10.38 9.64
CA GLU A 34 11.02 -10.56 10.98
C GLU A 34 11.92 -11.37 11.91
N ARG A 35 12.60 -12.41 11.41
CA ARG A 35 13.60 -13.15 12.18
C ARG A 35 14.73 -12.23 12.65
N VAL A 36 15.28 -11.42 11.75
CA VAL A 36 16.34 -10.46 12.07
C VAL A 36 15.87 -9.42 13.09
N ARG A 37 14.66 -8.85 12.93
CA ARG A 37 14.06 -7.92 13.90
C ARG A 37 13.92 -8.55 15.28
N THR A 38 13.53 -9.82 15.35
CA THR A 38 13.41 -10.55 16.61
C THR A 38 14.77 -10.75 17.27
N SER A 39 15.79 -11.15 16.51
CA SER A 39 17.16 -11.28 17.01
C SER A 39 17.72 -9.96 17.54
N ILE A 40 17.44 -8.84 16.88
CA ILE A 40 17.81 -7.51 17.36
C ILE A 40 17.18 -7.22 18.72
N LYS A 41 15.87 -7.45 18.88
CA LYS A 41 15.18 -7.27 20.18
C LYS A 41 15.80 -8.12 21.28
N HIS A 42 16.21 -9.35 20.98
CA HIS A 42 16.91 -10.20 21.94
C HIS A 42 18.26 -9.61 22.33
N ILE A 43 19.04 -9.10 21.38
CA ILE A 43 20.32 -8.44 21.67
C ILE A 43 20.10 -7.20 22.54
N ASP A 44 19.12 -6.35 22.21
CA ASP A 44 18.78 -5.16 23.00
C ASP A 44 18.39 -5.54 24.44
N ALA A 45 17.60 -6.60 24.59
CA ALA A 45 17.24 -7.13 25.91
C ALA A 45 18.47 -7.64 26.67
N CYS A 46 19.39 -8.35 26.00
CA CYS A 46 20.65 -8.77 26.60
C CYS A 46 21.52 -7.59 27.03
N VAL A 47 21.62 -6.53 26.22
CA VAL A 47 22.36 -5.31 26.58
C VAL A 47 21.78 -4.67 27.84
N ALA A 48 20.46 -4.58 27.95
CA ALA A 48 19.77 -4.02 29.12
C ALA A 48 20.04 -4.81 30.42
N LEU A 49 20.37 -6.10 30.33
CA LEU A 49 20.77 -6.90 31.51
C LEU A 49 22.13 -6.46 32.08
N PHE A 50 23.05 -5.98 31.22
CA PHE A 50 24.40 -5.57 31.62
C PHE A 50 24.52 -4.07 31.89
N ASP A 51 23.70 -3.25 31.22
CA ASP A 51 23.61 -1.82 31.44
C ASP A 51 22.13 -1.39 31.43
N PRO A 52 21.49 -1.30 32.61
CA PRO A 52 20.08 -0.89 32.71
C PRO A 52 19.80 0.54 32.23
N ASN A 53 20.83 1.37 32.09
CA ASN A 53 20.72 2.73 31.56
C ASN A 53 21.06 2.81 30.07
N ALA A 54 21.49 1.70 29.45
CA ALA A 54 21.70 1.63 28.02
C ALA A 54 20.37 1.90 27.32
N LYS A 55 20.24 3.09 26.75
CA LYS A 55 19.18 3.36 25.79
C LYS A 55 19.49 2.52 24.56
N PRO A 56 18.56 1.72 24.03
CA PRO A 56 18.74 1.16 22.69
C PRO A 56 19.09 2.34 21.79
N LEU A 57 20.20 2.21 21.08
CA LEU A 57 20.68 3.23 20.16
C LEU A 57 19.47 3.64 19.32
N THR A 58 19.09 4.92 19.43
CA THR A 58 17.89 5.50 18.82
C THR A 58 17.93 5.42 17.28
N THR A 59 18.99 4.83 16.73
CA THR A 59 19.25 4.55 15.33
C THR A 59 18.43 3.41 14.72
N TYR A 60 17.46 2.82 15.43
CA TYR A 60 16.50 1.93 14.75
C TYR A 60 15.40 2.66 13.97
N HIS A 61 15.39 4.00 13.92
CA HIS A 61 14.32 4.74 13.24
C HIS A 61 14.66 5.84 12.24
N ASP A 62 15.93 6.22 12.00
CA ASP A 62 16.22 7.29 11.01
C ASP A 62 16.72 6.81 9.64
N GLY A 63 17.13 5.55 9.48
CA GLY A 63 17.74 5.08 8.22
C GLY A 63 17.03 3.92 7.50
N PHE A 64 16.30 3.06 8.23
CA PHE A 64 15.63 1.89 7.64
C PHE A 64 14.12 2.11 7.47
N ILE A 65 13.78 3.35 7.12
CA ILE A 65 12.59 3.63 6.32
C ILE A 65 13.03 3.39 4.87
N PRO A 66 12.48 2.36 4.24
CA PRO A 66 11.40 2.71 3.34
C PRO A 66 10.09 2.26 3.99
N ARG A 67 9.70 2.93 5.08
CA ARG A 67 8.29 3.14 5.42
C ARG A 67 7.70 3.87 4.23
N HIS A 68 7.29 3.11 3.22
CA HIS A 68 6.62 3.54 2.01
C HIS A 68 6.72 5.05 1.80
N THR A 69 7.91 5.52 1.38
CA THR A 69 7.90 6.63 0.44
C THR A 69 7.30 6.01 -0.80
N ALA A 70 5.97 5.90 -0.79
CA ALA A 70 5.19 5.52 -1.93
C ALA A 70 5.77 6.38 -3.05
N PRO A 71 6.50 5.80 -4.03
CA PRO A 71 7.36 6.58 -4.92
C PRO A 71 6.53 7.73 -5.45
N LYS A 72 7.03 8.98 -5.36
CA LYS A 72 6.23 10.22 -5.53
C LYS A 72 5.09 9.97 -6.53
N GLY A 73 3.86 9.91 -6.02
CA GLY A 73 2.68 9.57 -6.83
C GLY A 73 2.06 8.17 -6.62
N HIS A 74 2.63 7.27 -5.81
CA HIS A 74 2.04 5.94 -5.59
C HIS A 74 0.70 5.99 -4.83
N LEU A 75 0.55 6.88 -3.84
CA LEU A 75 -0.75 7.15 -3.22
C LEU A 75 -1.75 7.74 -4.24
N LYS A 76 -1.31 8.67 -5.08
CA LYS A 76 -2.15 9.25 -6.14
C LYS A 76 -2.58 8.19 -7.16
N ARG A 77 -1.68 7.31 -7.57
CA ARG A 77 -1.95 6.18 -8.47
C ARG A 77 -2.93 5.21 -7.84
N PHE A 78 -2.73 4.85 -6.57
CA PHE A 78 -3.65 3.99 -5.83
C PHE A 78 -5.05 4.58 -5.78
N ILE A 79 -5.19 5.86 -5.38
CA ILE A 79 -6.49 6.55 -5.34
C ILE A 79 -7.16 6.52 -6.72
N LEU A 80 -6.44 6.84 -7.80
CA LEU A 80 -6.98 6.84 -9.15
C LEU A 80 -7.36 5.43 -9.64
N THR A 81 -6.58 4.41 -9.27
CA THR A 81 -6.91 3.01 -9.56
C THR A 81 -8.19 2.59 -8.83
N GLN A 82 -8.29 2.83 -7.51
CA GLN A 82 -9.50 2.53 -6.74
C GLN A 82 -10.74 3.20 -7.34
N LEU A 83 -10.65 4.47 -7.72
CA LEU A 83 -11.76 5.21 -8.30
C LEU A 83 -12.12 4.78 -9.73
N ARG A 84 -11.17 4.20 -10.48
CA ARG A 84 -11.40 3.72 -11.86
C ARG A 84 -12.00 2.32 -11.87
N GLU A 85 -11.61 1.48 -10.93
CA GLU A 85 -12.04 0.08 -10.83
C GLU A 85 -13.34 -0.07 -10.02
N ALA A 86 -13.68 0.90 -9.18
CA ALA A 86 -14.94 0.89 -8.44
C ALA A 86 -16.15 1.07 -9.36
N SER A 87 -17.17 0.22 -9.18
CA SER A 87 -18.46 0.34 -9.84
C SER A 87 -19.27 1.53 -9.33
N GLU A 88 -19.00 1.98 -8.11
CA GLU A 88 -19.67 3.09 -7.44
C GLU A 88 -18.66 4.13 -6.93
N PRO A 89 -19.08 5.39 -6.75
CA PRO A 89 -18.25 6.42 -6.15
C PRO A 89 -17.71 6.01 -4.76
N LEU A 90 -16.46 6.35 -4.47
CA LEU A 90 -15.83 6.01 -3.18
C LEU A 90 -15.62 7.24 -2.30
N SER A 91 -15.72 7.04 -0.99
CA SER A 91 -15.35 8.01 0.03
C SER A 91 -13.86 7.90 0.39
N ALA A 92 -13.31 8.98 0.96
CA ALA A 92 -11.95 8.97 1.49
C ALA A 92 -11.73 7.94 2.62
N ARG A 93 -12.80 7.55 3.33
CA ARG A 93 -12.76 6.50 4.37
C ARG A 93 -12.54 5.13 3.74
N GLN A 94 -13.35 4.77 2.75
CA GLN A 94 -13.24 3.48 2.05
C GLN A 94 -11.87 3.32 1.38
N ILE A 95 -11.34 4.40 0.80
CA ILE A 95 -9.99 4.39 0.20
C ILE A 95 -8.90 4.24 1.27
N ALA A 96 -9.11 4.78 2.48
CA ALA A 96 -8.17 4.62 3.59
C ALA A 96 -8.11 3.19 4.15
N GLU A 97 -9.27 2.55 4.25
CA GLU A 97 -9.37 1.14 4.63
C GLU A 97 -8.69 0.25 3.59
N ALA A 98 -8.99 0.48 2.30
CA ALA A 98 -8.33 -0.24 1.21
C ALA A 98 -6.80 -0.02 1.21
N TRP A 99 -6.33 1.20 1.50
CA TRP A 99 -4.91 1.50 1.60
C TRP A 99 -4.25 0.77 2.78
N ALA A 100 -4.91 0.72 3.94
CA ALA A 100 -4.39 0.00 5.09
C ALA A 100 -4.23 -1.50 4.80
N ILE A 101 -5.22 -2.10 4.13
CA ILE A 101 -5.16 -3.52 3.71
C ILE A 101 -4.03 -3.74 2.70
N ASP A 102 -3.93 -2.91 1.66
CA ASP A 102 -2.89 -3.02 0.62
C ASP A 102 -1.47 -2.91 1.20
N GLN A 103 -1.30 -2.07 2.21
CA GLN A 103 -0.01 -1.81 2.85
C GLN A 103 0.24 -2.68 4.09
N MET A 104 -0.68 -3.59 4.43
CA MET A 104 -0.63 -4.44 5.63
C MET A 104 -0.39 -3.63 6.92
N ILE A 105 -1.04 -2.46 7.02
CA ILE A 105 -0.93 -1.58 8.19
C ILE A 105 -1.97 -2.04 9.22
N GLU A 106 -1.52 -2.37 10.41
CA GLU A 106 -2.42 -2.56 11.55
C GLU A 106 -3.10 -1.23 11.88
N THR A 107 -4.43 -1.25 11.92
CA THR A 107 -5.24 -0.03 12.00
C THR A 107 -5.93 0.08 13.34
N ASP A 108 -5.44 1.01 14.16
CA ASP A 108 -6.23 1.58 15.25
C ASP A 108 -7.02 2.81 14.77
N THR A 109 -7.89 3.32 15.64
CA THR A 109 -8.78 4.44 15.33
C THR A 109 -8.02 5.70 14.91
N GLU A 110 -6.87 5.99 15.53
CA GLU A 110 -6.08 7.18 15.20
C GLU A 110 -5.33 7.01 13.87
N THR A 111 -4.81 5.82 13.58
CA THR A 111 -4.15 5.50 12.31
C THR A 111 -5.11 5.66 11.14
N LEU A 112 -6.33 5.13 11.24
CA LEU A 112 -7.36 5.31 10.21
C LEU A 112 -7.75 6.79 10.03
N ARG A 113 -7.85 7.54 11.13
CA ARG A 113 -8.14 8.98 11.09
C ARG A 113 -7.06 9.75 10.32
N LEU A 114 -5.80 9.47 10.59
CA LEU A 114 -4.65 10.09 9.91
C LEU A 114 -4.59 9.70 8.43
N LEU A 115 -4.80 8.42 8.10
CA LEU A 115 -4.85 7.93 6.72
C LEU A 115 -5.98 8.60 5.93
N ARG A 116 -7.19 8.68 6.51
CA ARG A 116 -8.33 9.37 5.90
C ARG A 116 -8.01 10.84 5.61
N LYS A 117 -7.40 11.56 6.56
CA LYS A 117 -7.00 12.97 6.36
C LYS A 117 -5.99 13.10 5.22
N ARG A 118 -4.97 12.25 5.19
CA ARG A 118 -3.95 12.23 4.12
C ARG A 118 -4.56 11.95 2.74
N ILE A 119 -5.45 10.97 2.65
CA ILE A 119 -6.16 10.63 1.40
C ILE A 119 -7.06 11.77 0.97
N GLY A 120 -7.79 12.40 1.89
CA GLY A 120 -8.61 13.59 1.59
C GLY A 120 -7.80 14.73 0.99
N ILE A 121 -6.61 15.02 1.53
CA ILE A 121 -5.69 16.02 0.96
C ILE A 121 -5.27 15.61 -0.46
N SER A 122 -4.84 14.36 -0.64
CA SER A 122 -4.40 13.87 -1.96
C SER A 122 -5.52 13.88 -3.01
N ILE A 123 -6.75 13.52 -2.64
CA ILE A 123 -7.91 13.58 -3.55
C ILE A 123 -8.18 15.01 -3.99
N ASN A 124 -8.08 15.99 -3.08
CA ASN A 124 -8.25 17.39 -3.44
C ASN A 124 -7.17 17.88 -4.41
N THR A 125 -5.91 17.44 -4.26
CA THR A 125 -4.85 17.72 -5.24
C THR A 125 -5.20 17.11 -6.61
N ILE A 126 -5.66 15.85 -6.64
CA ILE A 126 -6.06 15.17 -7.89
C ILE A 126 -7.28 15.86 -8.54
N LYS A 127 -8.20 16.39 -7.72
CA LYS A 127 -9.33 17.20 -8.19
C LYS A 127 -8.85 18.50 -8.83
N HIS A 128 -7.89 19.19 -8.21
CA HIS A 128 -7.28 20.39 -8.78
C HIS A 128 -6.61 20.09 -10.13
N ASP A 129 -6.01 18.91 -10.28
CA ASP A 129 -5.46 18.43 -11.57
C ASP A 129 -6.55 18.03 -12.58
N GLY A 130 -7.84 18.14 -12.24
CA GLY A 130 -8.97 17.89 -13.15
C GLY A 130 -9.31 16.41 -13.38
N LEU A 131 -8.72 15.48 -12.63
CA LEU A 131 -8.84 14.03 -12.89
C LEU A 131 -10.04 13.37 -12.17
N VAL A 132 -10.55 13.99 -11.10
CA VAL A 132 -11.67 13.45 -10.30
C VAL A 132 -12.67 14.55 -9.97
N VAL A 133 -13.92 14.14 -9.75
CA VAL A 133 -15.02 15.02 -9.38
C VAL A 133 -15.74 14.49 -8.14
N SER A 134 -16.33 15.40 -7.36
CA SER A 134 -17.21 15.02 -6.26
C SER A 134 -18.60 14.82 -6.83
N VAL A 135 -19.20 13.67 -6.56
CA VAL A 135 -20.47 13.23 -7.18
C VAL A 135 -21.58 13.01 -6.17
N GLY A 136 -21.32 13.24 -4.89
CA GLY A 136 -22.32 13.10 -3.84
C GLY A 136 -21.71 13.05 -2.44
N MET A 137 -22.52 12.59 -1.49
CA MET A 137 -22.18 12.43 -0.09
C MET A 137 -22.57 11.03 0.39
N ASP A 138 -21.73 10.44 1.22
CA ASP A 138 -21.98 9.24 2.02
C ASP A 138 -21.86 9.65 3.50
N GLY A 139 -23.01 9.94 4.11
CA GLY A 139 -23.10 10.61 5.40
C GLY A 139 -22.32 11.93 5.41
N PRO A 140 -21.36 12.13 6.36
CA PRO A 140 -20.53 13.34 6.39
C PRO A 140 -19.37 13.35 5.38
N SER A 141 -19.19 12.27 4.59
CA SER A 141 -18.05 12.13 3.69
C SER A 141 -18.42 12.42 2.24
N LYS A 142 -17.59 13.16 1.51
CA LYS A 142 -17.73 13.33 0.07
C LYS A 142 -17.45 12.02 -0.67
N LEU A 143 -18.27 11.74 -1.68
CA LEU A 143 -18.06 10.69 -2.66
C LEU A 143 -17.34 11.24 -3.89
N TRP A 144 -16.42 10.44 -4.41
CA TRP A 144 -15.53 10.80 -5.50
C TRP A 144 -15.63 9.78 -6.63
N ALA A 145 -15.50 10.27 -7.87
CA ALA A 145 -15.40 9.45 -9.06
C ALA A 145 -14.38 10.07 -10.04
N VAL A 146 -13.84 9.25 -10.95
CA VAL A 146 -12.99 9.75 -12.05
C VAL A 146 -13.83 10.65 -12.96
N LYS A 147 -13.27 11.80 -13.36
CA LYS A 147 -13.90 12.67 -14.36
C LYS A 147 -13.91 11.91 -15.69
N LYS A 148 -15.09 11.58 -16.22
CA LYS A 148 -15.19 11.04 -17.58
C LYS A 148 -14.75 12.16 -18.55
N GLY A 149 -13.85 11.83 -19.47
CA GLY A 149 -13.46 12.78 -20.53
C GLY A 149 -14.66 13.02 -21.43
N ASP A 150 -14.85 14.27 -21.84
CA ASP A 150 -15.77 14.60 -22.93
C ASP A 150 -15.18 14.00 -24.21
N HIS A 151 -15.74 12.87 -24.65
CA HIS A 151 -15.58 12.35 -26.01
C HIS A 151 -16.83 12.69 -26.80
#